data_AF-A0A3C0AFC9-F1
#
_entry.id   AF-A0A3C0AFC9-F1
#
_cell.length_a   1.000
_cell.length_b   1.000
_cell.length_c   1.000
_cell.angle_alpha   90.00
_cell.angle_beta   90.00
_cell.angle_gamma   90.00
#
_symmetry.space_group_name_H-M   'P 1'
#
loop_
_entity.id
_entity.type
_entity.pdbx_description
1 polymer ?
#
loop_
_entity_poly.entity_id
_entity_poly.type
_entity_poly.pdbx_seq_one_letter_code
_entity_poly.pdbx_strand_id
1 'polypeptide(L)'
;LEPLIQSSSSYFRPVDLKMGPDGAAYILDWYNPLIGHMQHSFRDERRDTTHGRVWRVTHKSRPLVERPQLTGVPLAKVVSHLRDPESFTRQQVKRVLYDADQQQAKQALDEWLLTLVPQEPNYDHHRLEALWCYQTIGVVNEELLRELLQAKDARARAAAMRVLRYWHSEMKNPLELVEAAIHDPHPRVRLEAILTAGYIPDPRSVTIAVKAIDAPMDRYLEHALKLTIDGLQSQWVEPQRQGKVSFEKPSHKNYALANLLSNESIDVIIDLLNAGSIDAELLQGPAQTVAERANANQLEPLVLSLVEVTREYKTQGGKGISPEALSILLNAFDRAARERGVIPNGNIGAMLSRSAVVPGLPVQKSVARLIGSWKLTREGKRLQREINAADTDFEVKQLAAESLGMLGDADSLKYLKSLAESQKPMNQRLLGIYGLAAH
;
A
#
# COMPACT_ATOMS: atom_id res chain seq x y z
N LEU A 1 -17.75 -3.91 21.35
CA LEU A 1 -17.52 -5.05 22.26
C LEU A 1 -17.23 -4.48 23.63
N GLU A 2 -17.89 -4.98 24.67
CA GLU A 2 -17.60 -4.59 26.06
C GLU A 2 -16.25 -5.17 26.51
N PRO A 3 -15.53 -4.48 27.41
CA PRO A 3 -14.24 -4.98 27.92
C PRO A 3 -14.39 -6.27 28.74
N LEU A 4 -13.57 -7.29 28.44
CA LEU A 4 -13.60 -8.59 29.12
C LEU A 4 -13.17 -8.49 30.60
N ILE A 5 -12.22 -7.62 30.91
CA ILE A 5 -11.72 -7.35 32.27
C ILE A 5 -11.40 -5.87 32.39
N GLN A 6 -11.72 -5.29 33.54
CA GLN A 6 -11.35 -3.93 33.91
C GLN A 6 -10.83 -3.92 35.34
N SER A 7 -9.91 -3.01 35.62
CA SER A 7 -9.39 -2.78 36.97
C SER A 7 -9.23 -1.28 37.20
N SER A 8 -9.53 -0.83 38.41
CA SER A 8 -9.24 0.53 38.87
C SER A 8 -7.77 0.71 39.31
N SER A 9 -7.00 -0.37 39.41
CA SER A 9 -5.60 -0.33 39.84
C SER A 9 -4.70 0.21 38.72
N SER A 10 -3.86 1.20 39.04
CA SER A 10 -2.82 1.71 38.13
C SER A 10 -1.76 0.66 37.78
N TYR A 11 -1.65 -0.42 38.56
CA TYR A 11 -0.72 -1.53 38.33
C TYR A 11 -1.30 -2.57 37.36
N PHE A 12 -2.58 -2.50 36.99
CA PHE A 12 -3.17 -3.42 36.00
C PHE A 12 -2.75 -3.06 34.58
N ARG A 13 -1.91 -3.89 33.98
CA ARG A 13 -1.29 -3.73 32.66
C ARG A 13 -1.32 -5.05 31.89
N PRO A 14 -2.48 -5.48 31.37
CA PRO A 14 -2.54 -6.61 30.47
C PRO A 14 -1.72 -6.31 29.21
N VAL A 15 -0.75 -7.17 28.91
CA VAL A 15 0.18 -7.01 27.77
C VAL A 15 0.06 -8.14 26.74
N ASP A 16 -0.52 -9.28 27.11
CA ASP A 16 -0.79 -10.38 26.17
C ASP A 16 -2.04 -11.17 26.59
N LEU A 17 -2.65 -11.83 25.61
CA LEU A 17 -3.82 -12.70 25.75
C LEU A 17 -3.62 -13.96 24.91
N LYS A 18 -3.74 -15.13 25.54
CA LYS A 18 -3.68 -16.44 24.85
C LYS A 18 -4.81 -17.35 25.31
N MET A 19 -5.30 -18.19 24.40
CA MET A 19 -6.14 -19.33 24.78
C MET A 19 -5.25 -20.44 25.35
N GLY A 20 -5.58 -20.90 26.54
CA GLY A 20 -4.85 -21.97 27.22
C GLY A 20 -5.27 -23.38 26.78
N PRO A 21 -4.51 -24.40 27.22
CA PRO A 21 -4.76 -25.81 26.93
C PRO A 21 -6.08 -26.37 27.47
N ASP A 22 -6.76 -25.62 28.32
CA ASP A 22 -8.02 -25.95 28.97
C ASP A 22 -9.20 -25.11 28.41
N GLY A 23 -8.96 -24.37 27.33
CA GLY A 23 -9.93 -23.46 26.71
C GLY A 23 -10.22 -22.18 27.50
N ALA A 24 -9.50 -21.90 28.59
CA ALA A 24 -9.58 -20.63 29.30
C ALA A 24 -8.76 -19.54 28.59
N ALA A 25 -9.12 -18.29 28.80
CA ALA A 25 -8.35 -17.15 28.31
C ALA A 25 -7.33 -16.74 29.38
N TYR A 26 -6.04 -16.81 29.06
CA TYR A 26 -4.94 -16.42 29.93
C TYR A 26 -4.44 -15.03 29.56
N ILE A 27 -4.42 -14.13 30.53
CA ILE A 27 -3.97 -12.74 30.37
C ILE A 27 -2.68 -12.59 31.15
N LEU A 28 -1.61 -12.22 30.44
CA LEU A 28 -0.36 -11.81 31.07
C LEU A 28 -0.45 -10.34 31.41
N ASP A 29 -0.28 -10.03 32.69
CA ASP A 29 -0.33 -8.68 33.22
C ASP A 29 1.02 -8.33 33.82
N TRP A 30 1.62 -7.29 33.24
CA TRP A 30 2.98 -6.85 33.53
C TRP A 30 3.11 -6.21 34.93
N TYR A 31 2.01 -5.90 35.60
CA TYR A 31 2.01 -5.37 36.97
C TYR A 31 2.85 -4.10 37.16
N ASN A 32 2.76 -3.12 36.25
CA ASN A 32 3.64 -1.94 36.28
C ASN A 32 2.86 -0.61 36.27
N PRO A 33 3.05 0.29 37.24
CA PRO A 33 2.30 1.54 37.26
C PRO A 33 2.77 2.52 36.18
N LEU A 34 4.02 2.41 35.73
CA LEU A 34 4.65 3.36 34.81
C LEU A 34 4.55 2.92 33.34
N ILE A 35 4.09 3.84 32.49
CA ILE A 35 4.06 3.72 31.03
C ILE A 35 5.09 4.72 30.48
N GLY A 36 5.88 4.36 29.46
CA GLY A 36 6.69 5.40 28.82
C GLY A 36 7.60 4.97 27.69
N HIS A 37 7.53 5.72 26.59
CA HIS A 37 8.59 5.91 25.62
C HIS A 37 9.57 6.98 26.17
N MET A 38 10.40 6.62 27.16
CA MET A 38 11.45 7.49 27.76
C MET A 38 10.99 8.65 28.67
N GLN A 39 9.71 8.76 29.02
CA GLN A 39 9.20 9.84 29.91
C GLN A 39 9.58 9.67 31.38
N HIS A 40 9.87 8.43 31.79
CA HIS A 40 10.32 8.08 33.13
C HIS A 40 11.64 7.32 33.04
N SER A 41 12.57 7.63 33.94
CA SER A 41 13.85 6.94 34.06
C SER A 41 13.66 5.41 34.05
N PHE A 42 14.55 4.70 33.37
CA PHE A 42 14.60 3.23 33.48
C PHE A 42 14.91 2.75 34.89
N ARG A 43 15.46 3.62 35.76
CA ARG A 43 15.76 3.36 37.17
C ARG A 43 14.74 3.95 38.14
N ASP A 44 13.56 4.35 37.66
CA ASP A 44 12.50 4.86 38.54
C ASP A 44 12.06 3.75 39.50
N GLU A 45 12.13 4.01 40.82
CA GLU A 45 11.87 3.04 41.89
C GLU A 45 10.45 2.48 41.87
N ARG A 46 9.51 3.18 41.22
CA ARG A 46 8.12 2.70 41.07
C ARG A 46 7.99 1.59 40.02
N ARG A 47 9.03 1.32 39.23
CA ARG A 47 9.03 0.19 38.28
C ARG A 47 9.18 -1.11 39.06
N ASP A 48 8.11 -1.89 39.10
CA ASP A 48 8.17 -3.25 39.62
C ASP A 48 8.87 -4.16 38.60
N THR A 49 9.96 -4.78 39.03
CA THR A 49 10.77 -5.72 38.23
C THR A 49 10.68 -7.15 38.77
N THR A 50 9.89 -7.37 39.81
CA THR A 50 9.84 -8.62 40.59
C THR A 50 8.49 -9.33 40.52
N HIS A 51 7.41 -8.59 40.22
CA HIS A 51 6.07 -9.15 40.17
C HIS A 51 5.46 -9.11 38.77
N GLY A 52 4.55 -10.05 38.54
CA GLY A 52 3.66 -10.12 37.39
C GLY A 52 2.41 -10.88 37.79
N ARG A 53 1.34 -10.76 37.01
CA ARG A 53 0.09 -11.52 37.25
C ARG A 53 -0.29 -12.31 36.01
N VAL A 54 -0.81 -13.51 36.22
CA VAL A 54 -1.46 -14.30 35.19
C VAL A 54 -2.91 -14.49 35.59
N TRP A 55 -3.82 -13.95 34.79
CA TRP A 55 -5.25 -14.13 35.00
C TRP A 55 -5.73 -15.27 34.12
N ARG A 56 -6.48 -16.22 34.69
CA ARG A 56 -7.17 -17.28 33.96
C ARG A 56 -8.65 -17.00 33.99
N VAL A 57 -9.21 -16.61 32.85
CA VAL A 57 -10.61 -16.22 32.70
C VAL A 57 -11.38 -17.35 32.02
N THR A 58 -12.46 -17.82 32.66
CA THR A 58 -13.34 -18.83 32.11
C THR A 58 -14.81 -18.49 32.37
N HIS A 59 -15.70 -19.03 31.55
CA HIS A 59 -17.13 -18.88 31.74
C HIS A 59 -17.61 -19.79 32.87
N LYS A 60 -18.38 -19.26 33.82
CA LYS A 60 -18.77 -19.99 35.06
C LYS A 60 -19.50 -21.31 34.80
N SER A 61 -20.30 -21.39 33.73
CA SER A 61 -21.08 -22.59 33.39
C SER A 61 -20.52 -23.41 32.23
N ARG A 62 -19.34 -23.05 31.69
CA ARG A 62 -18.72 -23.82 30.60
C ARG A 62 -17.65 -24.74 31.19
N PRO A 63 -17.72 -26.06 30.97
CA PRO A 63 -16.64 -26.94 31.39
C PRO A 63 -15.34 -26.55 30.68
N LEU A 64 -14.21 -26.84 31.34
CA LEU A 64 -12.90 -26.70 30.74
C LEU A 64 -12.71 -27.76 29.66
N VAL A 65 -11.87 -27.45 28.69
CA VAL A 65 -11.43 -28.44 27.69
C VAL A 65 -10.53 -29.45 28.39
N GLU A 66 -10.82 -30.74 28.19
CA GLU A 66 -9.96 -31.81 28.65
C GLU A 66 -8.72 -31.89 27.76
N ARG A 67 -7.54 -32.01 28.38
CA ARG A 67 -6.29 -32.10 27.63
C ARG A 67 -6.11 -33.52 27.12
N PRO A 68 -6.04 -33.76 25.82
CA PRO A 68 -5.82 -35.11 25.31
C PRO A 68 -4.38 -35.56 25.56
N GLN A 69 -4.20 -36.87 25.68
CA GLN A 69 -2.88 -37.47 25.69
C GLN A 69 -2.34 -37.56 24.26
N LEU A 70 -1.33 -36.73 23.95
CA LEU A 70 -0.70 -36.68 22.62
C LEU A 70 0.67 -37.37 22.57
N THR A 71 1.26 -37.71 23.72
CA THR A 71 2.56 -38.38 23.82
C THR A 71 2.43 -39.82 24.30
N GLY A 72 3.31 -40.69 23.81
CA GLY A 72 3.26 -42.13 24.13
C GLY A 72 2.04 -42.86 23.57
N VAL A 73 1.37 -42.27 22.57
CA VAL A 73 0.22 -42.86 21.87
C VAL A 73 0.50 -42.98 20.37
N PRO A 74 -0.17 -43.89 19.63
CA PRO A 74 0.03 -44.00 18.18
C PRO A 74 -0.30 -42.70 17.44
N LEU A 75 0.45 -42.40 16.37
CA LEU A 75 0.24 -41.17 15.57
C LEU A 75 -1.17 -41.07 15.00
N ALA A 76 -1.83 -42.19 14.69
CA ALA A 76 -3.23 -42.22 14.29
C ALA A 76 -4.17 -41.59 15.34
N LYS A 77 -3.89 -41.77 16.64
CA LYS A 77 -4.62 -41.07 17.72
C LYS A 77 -4.24 -39.59 17.77
N VAL A 78 -2.97 -39.25 17.57
CA VAL A 78 -2.49 -37.86 17.57
C VAL A 78 -3.18 -37.03 16.48
N VAL A 79 -3.18 -37.51 15.23
CA VAL A 79 -3.80 -36.78 14.10
C VAL A 79 -5.33 -36.68 14.23
N SER A 80 -5.98 -37.58 14.96
CA SER A 80 -7.43 -37.49 15.21
C SER A 80 -7.83 -36.19 15.94
N HIS A 81 -6.93 -35.64 16.75
CA HIS A 81 -7.11 -34.37 17.47
C HIS A 81 -7.01 -33.12 16.57
N LEU A 82 -6.74 -33.26 15.27
CA LEU A 82 -6.92 -32.16 14.31
C LEU A 82 -8.40 -31.76 14.13
N ARG A 83 -9.35 -32.58 14.61
CA ARG A 83 -10.78 -32.26 14.69
C ARG A 83 -11.16 -31.42 15.92
N ASP A 84 -10.25 -31.27 16.88
CA ASP A 84 -10.58 -30.57 18.13
C ASP A 84 -10.85 -29.08 17.84
N PRO A 85 -11.85 -28.47 18.50
CA PRO A 85 -12.35 -27.15 18.11
C PRO A 85 -11.37 -26.02 18.42
N GLU A 86 -10.55 -26.15 19.45
CA GLU A 86 -9.56 -25.15 19.86
C GLU A 86 -8.21 -25.32 19.17
N SER A 87 -7.59 -24.19 18.82
CA SER A 87 -6.31 -24.17 18.12
C SER A 87 -5.15 -24.72 18.96
N PHE A 88 -5.23 -24.68 20.29
CA PHE A 88 -4.14 -25.09 21.17
C PHE A 88 -3.77 -26.55 20.93
N THR A 89 -4.76 -27.44 20.95
CA THR A 89 -4.54 -28.89 20.78
C THR A 89 -4.01 -29.19 19.38
N ARG A 90 -4.61 -28.60 18.34
CA ARG A 90 -4.14 -28.75 16.95
C ARG A 90 -2.70 -28.25 16.75
N GLN A 91 -2.29 -27.20 17.48
CA GLN A 91 -0.89 -26.76 17.50
C GLN A 91 0.04 -27.76 18.20
N GLN A 92 -0.41 -28.43 19.27
CA GLN A 92 0.39 -29.49 19.91
C GLN A 92 0.48 -30.73 19.02
N VAL A 93 -0.57 -31.08 18.27
CA VAL A 93 -0.51 -32.14 17.26
C VAL A 93 0.61 -31.87 16.26
N LYS A 94 0.69 -30.64 15.71
CA LYS A 94 1.78 -30.25 14.79
C LYS A 94 3.17 -30.43 15.41
N ARG A 95 3.35 -30.09 16.68
CA ARG A 95 4.62 -30.30 17.41
C ARG A 95 4.97 -31.78 17.55
N VAL A 96 4.01 -32.60 17.93
CA VAL A 96 4.23 -34.06 18.03
C VAL A 96 4.60 -34.66 16.67
N LEU A 97 3.96 -34.22 15.59
CA LEU A 97 4.30 -34.66 14.24
C LEU A 97 5.68 -34.17 13.78
N TYR A 98 6.09 -32.96 14.18
CA TYR A 98 7.42 -32.43 13.88
C TYR A 98 8.54 -33.28 14.50
N ASP A 99 8.33 -33.76 15.73
CA ASP A 99 9.32 -34.59 16.44
C ASP A 99 9.27 -36.07 16.04
N ALA A 100 8.24 -36.49 15.31
CA ALA A 100 8.07 -37.87 14.86
C ALA A 100 8.91 -38.18 13.61
N ASP A 101 9.06 -39.48 13.30
CA ASP A 101 9.59 -39.89 12.01
C ASP A 101 8.72 -39.34 10.86
N GLN A 102 9.34 -38.67 9.89
CA GLN A 102 8.64 -37.96 8.83
C GLN A 102 7.73 -38.90 8.01
N GLN A 103 8.19 -40.13 7.72
CA GLN A 103 7.43 -41.08 6.91
C GLN A 103 6.23 -41.63 7.69
N GLN A 104 6.41 -41.92 8.98
CA GLN A 104 5.30 -42.35 9.85
C GLN A 104 4.26 -41.22 10.05
N ALA A 105 4.72 -39.97 10.23
CA ALA A 105 3.84 -38.82 10.34
C ALA A 105 3.04 -38.59 9.05
N LYS A 106 3.72 -38.68 7.90
CA LYS A 106 3.08 -38.61 6.58
C LYS A 106 2.03 -39.71 6.42
N GLN A 107 2.36 -40.96 6.73
CA GLN A 107 1.42 -42.08 6.63
C GLN A 107 0.19 -41.86 7.51
N ALA A 108 0.36 -41.41 8.76
CA ALA A 108 -0.75 -41.13 9.65
C ALA A 108 -1.66 -40.00 9.11
N LEU A 109 -1.09 -38.97 8.48
CA LEU A 109 -1.86 -37.89 7.83
C LEU A 109 -2.61 -38.39 6.60
N ASP A 110 -1.96 -39.20 5.74
CA ASP A 110 -2.58 -39.79 4.55
C ASP A 110 -3.80 -40.63 4.97
N GLU A 111 -3.62 -41.52 5.95
CA GLU A 111 -4.70 -42.37 6.47
C GLU A 111 -5.82 -41.56 7.11
N TRP A 112 -5.49 -40.51 7.87
CA TRP A 112 -6.48 -39.64 8.52
C TRP A 112 -7.32 -38.85 7.51
N LEU A 113 -6.70 -38.33 6.45
CA LEU A 113 -7.42 -37.60 5.39
C LEU A 113 -8.51 -38.46 4.73
N LEU A 114 -8.25 -39.76 4.55
CA LEU A 114 -9.24 -40.71 4.01
C LEU A 114 -10.46 -40.90 4.91
N THR A 115 -10.37 -40.52 6.19
CA THR A 115 -11.50 -40.59 7.14
C THR A 115 -12.41 -39.37 7.09
N LEU A 116 -12.02 -38.30 6.38
CA LEU A 116 -12.82 -37.08 6.29
C LEU A 116 -13.90 -37.20 5.21
N VAL A 117 -15.14 -36.87 5.57
CA VAL A 117 -16.30 -36.91 4.68
C VAL A 117 -16.71 -35.48 4.26
N PRO A 118 -16.90 -35.18 2.96
CA PRO A 118 -17.17 -33.82 2.47
C PRO A 118 -18.39 -33.10 3.07
N GLN A 119 -19.35 -33.85 3.62
CA GLN A 119 -20.57 -33.30 4.23
C GLN A 119 -20.38 -32.93 5.72
N GLU A 120 -19.22 -33.25 6.32
CA GLU A 120 -18.94 -32.94 7.70
C GLU A 120 -18.83 -31.42 7.95
N PRO A 121 -19.25 -30.93 9.12
CA PRO A 121 -18.91 -29.58 9.56
C PRO A 121 -17.39 -29.38 9.55
N ASN A 122 -16.93 -28.20 9.15
CA ASN A 122 -15.52 -27.84 9.12
C ASN A 122 -14.64 -28.71 8.21
N TYR A 123 -15.20 -29.45 7.24
CA TYR A 123 -14.44 -30.30 6.32
C TYR A 123 -13.21 -29.61 5.69
N ASP A 124 -13.40 -28.41 5.12
CA ASP A 124 -12.30 -27.63 4.53
C ASP A 124 -11.26 -27.20 5.57
N HIS A 125 -11.69 -26.94 6.81
CA HIS A 125 -10.79 -26.58 7.90
C HIS A 125 -9.94 -27.78 8.35
N HIS A 126 -10.53 -28.96 8.51
CA HIS A 126 -9.79 -30.19 8.87
C HIS A 126 -8.74 -30.53 7.81
N ARG A 127 -9.10 -30.44 6.53
CA ARG A 127 -8.15 -30.62 5.41
C ARG A 127 -7.03 -29.59 5.43
N LEU A 128 -7.35 -28.33 5.75
CA LEU A 128 -6.35 -27.30 5.93
C LEU A 128 -5.40 -27.57 7.12
N GLU A 129 -5.92 -28.10 8.22
CA GLU A 129 -5.08 -28.50 9.36
C GLU A 129 -4.08 -29.60 8.96
N ALA A 130 -4.52 -30.60 8.17
CA ALA A 130 -3.60 -31.56 7.56
C ALA A 130 -2.57 -30.89 6.64
N LEU A 131 -2.97 -29.97 5.76
CA LEU A 131 -2.04 -29.27 4.87
C LEU A 131 -0.93 -28.55 5.66
N TRP A 132 -1.27 -27.90 6.78
CA TRP A 132 -0.28 -27.30 7.67
C TRP A 132 0.59 -28.34 8.40
N CYS A 133 0.05 -29.52 8.71
CA CYS A 133 0.86 -30.62 9.23
C CYS A 133 1.87 -31.12 8.19
N TYR A 134 1.49 -31.28 6.91
CA TYR A 134 2.43 -31.60 5.82
C TYR A 134 3.54 -30.55 5.71
N GLN A 135 3.19 -29.25 5.80
CA GLN A 135 4.18 -28.17 5.84
C GLN A 135 5.09 -28.26 7.06
N THR A 136 4.54 -28.63 8.22
CA THR A 136 5.31 -28.78 9.47
C THR A 136 6.34 -29.89 9.37
N ILE A 137 5.97 -31.04 8.79
CA ILE A 137 6.89 -32.18 8.62
C ILE A 137 7.80 -32.04 7.40
N GLY A 138 7.69 -30.98 6.61
CA GLY A 138 8.54 -30.73 5.44
C GLY A 138 8.24 -31.64 4.24
N VAL A 139 6.97 -32.03 4.04
CA VAL A 139 6.54 -32.87 2.91
C VAL A 139 5.54 -32.10 2.06
N VAL A 140 5.80 -31.93 0.77
CA VAL A 140 4.85 -31.30 -0.16
C VAL A 140 3.73 -32.28 -0.51
N ASN A 141 2.48 -31.89 -0.21
CA ASN A 141 1.29 -32.58 -0.69
C ASN A 141 0.58 -31.70 -1.74
N GLU A 142 1.02 -31.84 -2.99
CA GLU A 142 0.52 -31.05 -4.12
C GLU A 142 -0.98 -31.27 -4.38
N GLU A 143 -1.45 -32.51 -4.28
CA GLU A 143 -2.87 -32.87 -4.49
C GLU A 143 -3.77 -32.15 -3.49
N LEU A 144 -3.50 -32.31 -2.19
CA LEU A 144 -4.27 -31.66 -1.14
C LEU A 144 -4.26 -30.13 -1.26
N LEU A 145 -3.11 -29.53 -1.60
CA LEU A 145 -3.01 -28.10 -1.83
C LEU A 145 -3.94 -27.64 -2.97
N ARG A 146 -3.90 -28.33 -4.12
CA ARG A 146 -4.73 -28.00 -5.29
C ARG A 146 -6.21 -28.11 -4.98
N GLU A 147 -6.61 -29.15 -4.27
CA GLU A 147 -7.99 -29.31 -3.84
C GLU A 147 -8.42 -28.22 -2.84
N LEU A 148 -7.55 -27.81 -1.91
CA LEU A 148 -7.84 -26.73 -0.95
C LEU A 148 -7.90 -25.35 -1.60
N LEU A 149 -7.18 -25.12 -2.70
CA LEU A 149 -7.35 -23.92 -3.53
C LEU A 149 -8.75 -23.85 -4.18
N GLN A 150 -9.49 -24.96 -4.22
CA GLN A 150 -10.88 -25.04 -4.72
C GLN A 150 -11.91 -25.24 -3.59
N ALA A 151 -11.50 -25.09 -2.33
CA ALA A 151 -12.36 -25.26 -1.16
C ALA A 151 -13.56 -24.30 -1.19
N LYS A 152 -14.69 -24.69 -0.57
CA LYS A 152 -15.88 -23.82 -0.44
C LYS A 152 -15.59 -22.65 0.48
N ASP A 153 -14.87 -22.90 1.58
CA ASP A 153 -14.45 -21.86 2.51
C ASP A 153 -13.28 -21.02 1.95
N ALA A 154 -13.53 -19.73 1.71
CA ALA A 154 -12.51 -18.80 1.24
C ALA A 154 -11.31 -18.67 2.19
N ARG A 155 -11.49 -18.95 3.49
CA ARG A 155 -10.38 -18.98 4.46
C ARG A 155 -9.42 -20.12 4.18
N ALA A 156 -9.93 -21.27 3.75
CA ALA A 156 -9.11 -22.42 3.35
C ALA A 156 -8.36 -22.15 2.05
N ARG A 157 -9.03 -21.58 1.03
CA ARG A 157 -8.38 -21.17 -0.22
C ARG A 157 -7.25 -20.16 0.02
N ALA A 158 -7.51 -19.13 0.82
CA ALA A 158 -6.50 -18.12 1.16
C ALA A 158 -5.30 -18.73 1.91
N ALA A 159 -5.56 -19.61 2.88
CA ALA A 159 -4.49 -20.28 3.62
C ALA A 159 -3.68 -21.24 2.75
N ALA A 160 -4.31 -21.98 1.83
CA ALA A 160 -3.62 -22.83 0.86
C ALA A 160 -2.74 -22.01 -0.10
N MET A 161 -3.20 -20.83 -0.53
CA MET A 161 -2.39 -19.89 -1.31
C MET A 161 -1.17 -19.39 -0.54
N ARG A 162 -1.28 -19.21 0.79
CA ARG A 162 -0.13 -18.92 1.64
C ARG A 162 0.83 -20.11 1.78
N VAL A 163 0.33 -21.35 1.79
CA VAL A 163 1.21 -22.54 1.76
C VAL A 163 1.95 -22.61 0.41
N LEU A 164 1.25 -22.37 -0.71
CA LEU A 164 1.85 -22.31 -2.05
C LEU A 164 3.03 -21.33 -2.11
N ARG A 165 2.98 -20.21 -1.41
CA ARG A 165 4.08 -19.25 -1.28
C ARG A 165 5.41 -19.88 -0.90
N TYR A 166 5.39 -20.88 -0.04
CA TYR A 166 6.59 -21.52 0.48
C TYR A 166 6.90 -22.84 -0.25
N TRP A 167 5.94 -23.38 -1.00
CA TRP A 167 6.10 -24.61 -1.79
C TRP A 167 6.28 -24.36 -3.29
N HIS A 168 6.22 -23.11 -3.76
CA HIS A 168 6.17 -22.80 -5.19
C HIS A 168 7.29 -23.43 -6.02
N SER A 169 8.50 -23.59 -5.46
CA SER A 169 9.65 -24.20 -6.13
C SER A 169 9.51 -25.70 -6.36
N GLU A 170 8.64 -26.36 -5.58
CA GLU A 170 8.37 -27.80 -5.64
C GLU A 170 7.02 -28.11 -6.31
N MET A 171 6.25 -27.07 -6.65
CA MET A 171 4.93 -27.19 -7.25
C MET A 171 5.02 -27.11 -8.77
N LYS A 172 4.20 -27.90 -9.47
CA LYS A 172 4.05 -27.77 -10.92
C LYS A 172 3.19 -26.55 -11.24
N ASN A 173 3.66 -25.71 -12.16
CA ASN A 173 2.95 -24.52 -12.64
C ASN A 173 2.33 -23.64 -11.52
N PRO A 174 3.12 -23.20 -10.52
CA PRO A 174 2.57 -22.45 -9.38
C PRO A 174 1.89 -21.14 -9.80
N LEU A 175 2.34 -20.53 -10.90
CA LEU A 175 1.75 -19.29 -11.41
C LEU A 175 0.35 -19.46 -11.97
N GLU A 176 -0.01 -20.61 -12.54
CA GLU A 176 -1.39 -20.90 -12.97
C GLU A 176 -2.34 -20.93 -11.76
N LEU A 177 -1.87 -21.48 -10.63
CA LEU A 177 -2.61 -21.49 -9.38
C LEU A 177 -2.80 -20.08 -8.80
N VAL A 178 -1.74 -19.26 -8.86
CA VAL A 178 -1.79 -17.84 -8.46
C VAL A 178 -2.77 -17.08 -9.34
N GLU A 179 -2.69 -17.22 -10.66
CA GLU A 179 -3.55 -16.53 -11.62
C GLU A 179 -5.03 -16.86 -11.41
N ALA A 180 -5.36 -18.12 -11.15
CA ALA A 180 -6.73 -18.50 -10.80
C ALA A 180 -7.22 -17.79 -9.52
N ALA A 181 -6.38 -17.70 -8.49
CA ALA A 181 -6.73 -17.10 -7.21
C ALA A 181 -6.76 -15.57 -7.22
N ILE A 182 -6.07 -14.89 -8.14
CA ILE A 182 -6.17 -13.44 -8.34
C ILE A 182 -7.60 -13.04 -8.72
N HIS A 183 -8.34 -13.92 -9.39
CA HIS A 183 -9.72 -13.70 -9.81
C HIS A 183 -10.76 -14.21 -8.79
N ASP A 184 -10.34 -14.66 -7.60
CA ASP A 184 -11.27 -15.19 -6.59
C ASP A 184 -12.28 -14.12 -6.15
N PRO A 185 -13.57 -14.47 -5.95
CA PRO A 185 -14.57 -13.51 -5.50
C PRO A 185 -14.25 -12.92 -4.12
N HIS A 186 -13.55 -13.64 -3.25
CA HIS A 186 -13.26 -13.22 -1.89
C HIS A 186 -11.93 -12.43 -1.81
N PRO A 187 -11.93 -11.18 -1.30
CA PRO A 187 -10.76 -10.30 -1.31
C PRO A 187 -9.55 -10.86 -0.58
N ARG A 188 -9.76 -11.63 0.51
CA ARG A 188 -8.65 -12.30 1.23
C ARG A 188 -7.89 -13.32 0.38
N VAL A 189 -8.57 -14.01 -0.54
CA VAL A 189 -7.90 -14.99 -1.43
C VAL A 189 -7.05 -14.24 -2.45
N ARG A 190 -7.61 -13.18 -3.06
CA ARG A 190 -6.86 -12.28 -3.94
C ARG A 190 -5.63 -11.68 -3.25
N LEU A 191 -5.77 -11.26 -1.99
CA LEU A 191 -4.67 -10.73 -1.19
C LEU A 191 -3.53 -11.76 -1.02
N GLU A 192 -3.85 -12.99 -0.63
CA GLU A 192 -2.82 -14.03 -0.51
C GLU A 192 -2.22 -14.38 -1.87
N ALA A 193 -3.00 -14.33 -2.97
CA ALA A 193 -2.49 -14.55 -4.32
C ALA A 193 -1.49 -13.47 -4.75
N ILE A 194 -1.78 -12.18 -4.51
CA ILE A 194 -0.85 -11.06 -4.75
C ILE A 194 0.45 -11.24 -3.95
N LEU A 195 0.32 -11.57 -2.67
CA LEU A 195 1.49 -11.79 -1.80
C LEU A 195 2.29 -13.02 -2.24
N THR A 196 1.63 -14.10 -2.67
CA THR A 196 2.29 -15.31 -3.16
C THR A 196 2.97 -15.09 -4.51
N ALA A 197 2.39 -14.29 -5.42
CA ALA A 197 3.05 -13.87 -6.65
C ALA A 197 4.41 -13.20 -6.36
N GLY A 198 4.47 -12.34 -5.34
CA GLY A 198 5.70 -11.66 -4.90
C GLY A 198 6.84 -12.57 -4.47
N TYR A 199 6.57 -13.84 -4.16
CA TYR A 199 7.60 -14.82 -3.77
C TYR A 199 8.10 -15.65 -4.95
N ILE A 200 7.46 -15.57 -6.12
CA ILE A 200 7.85 -16.34 -7.31
C ILE A 200 8.68 -15.42 -8.22
N PRO A 201 10.02 -15.60 -8.33
CA PRO A 201 10.90 -14.70 -9.07
C PRO A 201 10.81 -14.93 -10.59
N ASP A 202 9.65 -14.62 -11.16
CA ASP A 202 9.32 -14.74 -12.59
C ASP A 202 8.65 -13.43 -13.04
N PRO A 203 9.03 -12.85 -14.20
CA PRO A 203 8.39 -11.63 -14.70
C PRO A 203 6.87 -11.74 -14.82
N ARG A 204 6.33 -12.94 -15.09
CA ARG A 204 4.89 -13.21 -15.17
C ARG A 204 4.19 -13.01 -13.83
N SER A 205 4.90 -13.11 -12.70
CA SER A 205 4.32 -12.87 -11.38
C SER A 205 3.72 -11.47 -11.26
N VAL A 206 4.39 -10.44 -11.80
CA VAL A 206 3.85 -9.08 -11.80
C VAL A 206 2.69 -8.94 -12.75
N THR A 207 2.79 -9.49 -13.97
CA THR A 207 1.70 -9.39 -14.95
C THR A 207 0.43 -10.10 -14.49
N ILE A 208 0.56 -11.17 -13.70
CA ILE A 208 -0.56 -11.84 -13.02
C ILE A 208 -1.06 -11.00 -11.84
N ALA A 209 -0.18 -10.53 -10.96
CA ALA A 209 -0.58 -9.81 -9.75
C ALA A 209 -1.38 -8.53 -10.06
N VAL A 210 -1.01 -7.78 -11.09
CA VAL A 210 -1.73 -6.54 -11.45
C VAL A 210 -3.15 -6.79 -11.99
N LYS A 211 -3.50 -8.00 -12.41
CA LYS A 211 -4.89 -8.32 -12.78
C LYS A 211 -5.85 -8.16 -11.60
N ALA A 212 -5.36 -8.12 -10.36
CA ALA A 212 -6.18 -7.84 -9.18
C ALA A 212 -6.96 -6.52 -9.27
N ILE A 213 -6.46 -5.52 -10.03
CA ILE A 213 -7.13 -4.23 -10.21
C ILE A 213 -8.42 -4.31 -11.06
N ASP A 214 -8.67 -5.45 -11.71
CA ASP A 214 -9.91 -5.70 -12.47
C ASP A 214 -11.10 -6.03 -11.54
N ALA A 215 -10.88 -6.14 -10.23
CA ALA A 215 -11.89 -6.37 -9.20
C ALA A 215 -11.83 -5.27 -8.11
N PRO A 216 -12.86 -5.15 -7.24
CA PRO A 216 -12.82 -4.18 -6.14
C PRO A 216 -11.58 -4.36 -5.26
N MET A 217 -10.85 -3.26 -5.08
CA MET A 217 -9.65 -3.15 -4.27
C MET A 217 -9.96 -2.54 -2.90
N ASP A 218 -9.19 -2.92 -1.89
CA ASP A 218 -9.15 -2.26 -0.60
C ASP A 218 -7.71 -1.82 -0.27
N ARG A 219 -7.54 -1.04 0.79
CA ARG A 219 -6.22 -0.54 1.20
C ARG A 219 -5.18 -1.64 1.43
N TYR A 220 -5.58 -2.87 1.77
CA TYR A 220 -4.67 -3.98 2.00
C TYR A 220 -4.22 -4.61 0.68
N LEU A 221 -5.15 -4.81 -0.25
CA LEU A 221 -4.87 -5.27 -1.62
C LEU A 221 -3.98 -4.28 -2.35
N GLU A 222 -4.30 -2.98 -2.28
CA GLU A 222 -3.50 -1.92 -2.88
C GLU A 222 -2.08 -1.92 -2.33
N HIS A 223 -1.93 -1.95 -1.00
CA HIS A 223 -0.63 -1.95 -0.36
C HIS A 223 0.19 -3.19 -0.70
N ALA A 224 -0.42 -4.38 -0.64
CA ALA A 224 0.24 -5.63 -1.00
C ALA A 224 0.68 -5.63 -2.46
N LEU A 225 -0.17 -5.15 -3.38
CA LEU A 225 0.16 -5.11 -4.80
C LEU A 225 1.33 -4.16 -5.09
N LYS A 226 1.36 -2.98 -4.44
CA LYS A 226 2.50 -2.05 -4.53
C LYS A 226 3.81 -2.70 -4.11
N LEU A 227 3.81 -3.37 -2.94
CA LEU A 227 5.00 -4.07 -2.45
C LEU A 227 5.41 -5.24 -3.36
N THR A 228 4.46 -5.98 -3.90
CA THR A 228 4.72 -7.09 -4.85
C THR A 228 5.35 -6.58 -6.15
N ILE A 229 4.81 -5.49 -6.72
CA ILE A 229 5.33 -4.87 -7.95
C ILE A 229 6.79 -4.41 -7.75
N ASP A 230 7.04 -3.71 -6.65
CA ASP A 230 8.35 -3.16 -6.31
C ASP A 230 9.36 -4.26 -5.98
N GLY A 231 8.98 -5.22 -5.14
CA GLY A 231 9.83 -6.34 -4.74
C GLY A 231 10.26 -7.24 -5.92
N LEU A 232 9.51 -7.22 -7.02
CA LEU A 232 9.81 -7.96 -8.25
C LEU A 232 10.48 -7.10 -9.33
N GLN A 233 10.86 -5.84 -9.05
CA GLN A 233 11.40 -4.92 -10.05
C GLN A 233 12.50 -5.54 -10.93
N SER A 234 13.47 -6.24 -10.33
CA SER A 234 14.60 -6.85 -11.05
C SER A 234 14.20 -7.96 -12.03
N GLN A 235 12.98 -8.47 -11.91
CA GLN A 235 12.45 -9.60 -12.67
C GLN A 235 11.65 -9.12 -13.88
N TRP A 236 11.00 -7.95 -13.82
CA TRP A 236 10.06 -7.54 -14.86
C TRP A 236 10.39 -6.22 -15.55
N VAL A 237 11.07 -5.25 -14.92
CA VAL A 237 11.24 -3.91 -15.52
C VAL A 237 12.11 -3.95 -16.78
N GLU A 238 13.32 -4.49 -16.70
CA GLU A 238 14.20 -4.56 -17.86
C GLU A 238 13.65 -5.51 -18.96
N PRO A 239 13.12 -6.71 -18.62
CA PRO A 239 12.44 -7.54 -19.61
C PRO A 239 11.23 -6.86 -20.26
N GLN A 240 10.46 -6.05 -19.55
CA GLN A 240 9.36 -5.26 -20.12
C GLN A 240 9.92 -4.24 -21.12
N ARG A 241 10.97 -3.49 -20.78
CA ARG A 241 11.59 -2.48 -21.66
C ARG A 241 12.07 -3.07 -22.97
N GLN A 242 12.58 -4.30 -22.91
CA GLN A 242 13.01 -5.07 -24.07
C GLN A 242 11.85 -5.73 -24.86
N GLY A 243 10.59 -5.51 -24.44
CA GLY A 243 9.41 -6.12 -25.07
C GLY A 243 9.23 -7.62 -24.79
N LYS A 244 9.99 -8.19 -23.85
CA LYS A 244 9.92 -9.62 -23.48
C LYS A 244 8.79 -9.94 -22.51
N VAL A 245 8.25 -8.94 -21.84
CA VAL A 245 7.12 -9.06 -20.91
C VAL A 245 5.99 -8.16 -21.40
N SER A 246 4.83 -8.77 -21.64
CA SER A 246 3.61 -8.07 -22.03
C SER A 246 2.60 -8.10 -20.89
N PHE A 247 1.87 -7.00 -20.76
CA PHE A 247 0.71 -6.91 -19.89
C PHE A 247 -0.55 -7.11 -20.74
N GLU A 248 -1.58 -7.73 -20.16
CA GLU A 248 -2.84 -8.01 -20.85
C GLU A 248 -3.57 -6.73 -21.26
N LYS A 249 -3.57 -5.72 -20.39
CA LYS A 249 -4.20 -4.40 -20.64
C LYS A 249 -3.20 -3.26 -20.45
N PRO A 250 -3.35 -2.13 -21.17
CA PRO A 250 -2.58 -0.92 -20.90
C PRO A 250 -2.70 -0.44 -19.45
N SER A 251 -3.89 -0.54 -18.85
CA SER A 251 -4.12 -0.20 -17.43
C SER A 251 -3.26 -1.02 -16.47
N HIS A 252 -3.06 -2.32 -16.75
CA HIS A 252 -2.19 -3.19 -15.96
C HIS A 252 -0.73 -2.75 -16.02
N LYS A 253 -0.21 -2.49 -17.23
CA LYS A 253 1.15 -1.96 -17.43
C LYS A 253 1.31 -0.64 -16.69
N ASN A 254 0.38 0.27 -16.89
CA ASN A 254 0.43 1.62 -16.32
C ASN A 254 0.39 1.56 -14.80
N TYR A 255 -0.46 0.72 -14.21
CA TYR A 255 -0.51 0.51 -12.76
C TYR A 255 0.80 -0.09 -12.22
N ALA A 256 1.36 -1.11 -12.87
CA ALA A 256 2.62 -1.72 -12.46
C ALA A 256 3.75 -0.67 -12.42
N LEU A 257 3.90 0.05 -13.52
CA LEU A 257 4.90 1.08 -13.69
C LEU A 257 4.70 2.26 -12.72
N ALA A 258 3.46 2.67 -12.51
CA ALA A 258 3.06 3.73 -11.57
C ALA A 258 3.43 3.46 -10.12
N ASN A 259 3.51 2.19 -9.73
CA ASN A 259 3.70 1.77 -8.35
C ASN A 259 5.10 1.16 -8.10
N LEU A 260 6.04 1.37 -9.01
CA LEU A 260 7.47 1.21 -8.71
C LEU A 260 7.88 2.28 -7.69
N LEU A 261 8.44 1.86 -6.55
CA LEU A 261 8.93 2.79 -5.53
C LEU A 261 10.29 3.38 -5.91
N SER A 262 10.92 2.87 -6.96
CA SER A 262 12.19 3.29 -7.51
C SER A 262 12.05 4.50 -8.47
N ASN A 263 13.18 5.09 -8.85
CA ASN A 263 13.27 6.37 -9.60
C ASN A 263 12.73 6.28 -11.05
N GLU A 264 12.25 5.12 -11.46
CA GLU A 264 11.71 4.78 -12.77
C GLU A 264 10.34 5.41 -13.03
N SER A 265 9.64 5.90 -12.00
CA SER A 265 8.33 6.58 -12.13
C SER A 265 8.31 7.74 -13.13
N ILE A 266 9.47 8.37 -13.40
CA ILE A 266 9.59 9.46 -14.38
C ILE A 266 9.53 8.92 -15.81
N ASP A 267 10.26 7.84 -16.11
CA ASP A 267 10.21 7.17 -17.43
C ASP A 267 8.77 6.74 -17.74
N VAL A 268 8.04 6.31 -16.71
CA VAL A 268 6.63 5.91 -16.81
C VAL A 268 5.74 7.09 -17.20
N ILE A 269 5.90 8.23 -16.53
CA ILE A 269 5.13 9.43 -16.88
C ILE A 269 5.48 9.86 -18.32
N ILE A 270 6.75 9.78 -18.71
CA ILE A 270 7.19 10.12 -20.07
C ILE A 270 6.57 9.16 -21.10
N ASP A 271 6.58 7.85 -20.85
CA ASP A 271 5.92 6.86 -21.71
C ASP A 271 4.41 7.12 -21.83
N LEU A 272 3.75 7.45 -20.72
CA LEU A 272 2.33 7.81 -20.70
C LEU A 272 2.05 9.07 -21.53
N LEU A 273 2.90 10.09 -21.41
CA LEU A 273 2.84 11.32 -22.21
C LEU A 273 3.02 11.04 -23.69
N ASN A 274 3.96 10.17 -24.05
CA ASN A 274 4.23 9.80 -25.44
C ASN A 274 3.09 8.95 -26.06
N ALA A 275 2.30 8.24 -25.25
CA ALA A 275 1.18 7.42 -25.72
C ALA A 275 -0.06 8.23 -26.14
N GLY A 276 -0.11 9.54 -25.87
CA GLY A 276 -1.07 10.47 -26.48
C GLY A 276 -2.50 10.49 -25.91
N SER A 277 -2.77 9.78 -24.82
CA SER A 277 -4.03 9.88 -24.06
C SER A 277 -3.83 9.33 -22.64
N ILE A 278 -3.68 10.22 -21.65
CA ILE A 278 -3.44 9.82 -20.26
C ILE A 278 -4.74 9.88 -19.44
N ASP A 279 -5.08 8.78 -18.78
CA ASP A 279 -6.04 8.77 -17.68
C ASP A 279 -5.39 9.37 -16.43
N ALA A 280 -6.03 10.39 -15.87
CA ALA A 280 -5.56 11.11 -14.68
C ALA A 280 -5.39 10.18 -13.47
N GLU A 281 -6.18 9.10 -13.36
CA GLU A 281 -6.09 8.14 -12.25
C GLU A 281 -4.75 7.39 -12.28
N LEU A 282 -4.25 7.07 -13.47
CA LEU A 282 -2.97 6.37 -13.65
C LEU A 282 -1.76 7.24 -13.27
N LEU A 283 -1.92 8.56 -13.18
CA LEU A 283 -0.86 9.49 -12.80
C LEU A 283 -0.72 9.70 -11.30
N GLN A 284 -1.70 9.33 -10.47
CA GLN A 284 -1.66 9.61 -9.03
C GLN A 284 -0.43 8.98 -8.34
N GLY A 285 -0.17 7.69 -8.60
CA GLY A 285 1.00 6.98 -8.08
C GLY A 285 2.34 7.55 -8.55
N PRO A 286 2.61 7.64 -9.86
CA PRO A 286 3.87 8.15 -10.37
C PRO A 286 4.11 9.60 -9.95
N ALA A 287 3.07 10.45 -9.98
CA ALA A 287 3.17 11.84 -9.56
C ALA A 287 3.47 11.96 -8.05
N GLN A 288 2.92 11.08 -7.22
CA GLN A 288 3.28 11.01 -5.80
C GLN A 288 4.78 10.66 -5.62
N THR A 289 5.28 9.68 -6.37
CA THR A 289 6.71 9.32 -6.33
C THR A 289 7.60 10.48 -6.79
N VAL A 290 7.20 11.20 -7.85
CA VAL A 290 7.88 12.43 -8.30
C VAL A 290 7.92 13.47 -7.18
N ALA A 291 6.78 13.71 -6.52
CA ALA A 291 6.70 14.69 -5.44
C ALA A 291 7.62 14.33 -4.27
N GLU A 292 7.70 13.05 -3.90
CA GLU A 292 8.38 12.59 -2.69
C GLU A 292 9.87 12.26 -2.89
N ARG A 293 10.28 11.85 -4.09
CA ARG A 293 11.60 11.22 -4.30
C ARG A 293 12.44 11.84 -5.41
N ALA A 294 11.85 12.37 -6.47
CA ALA A 294 12.61 12.83 -7.64
C ALA A 294 13.57 13.99 -7.32
N ASN A 295 14.71 14.04 -8.00
CA ASN A 295 15.67 15.14 -7.93
C ASN A 295 15.65 16.03 -9.19
N ALA A 296 16.37 17.15 -9.17
CA ALA A 296 16.36 18.16 -10.23
C ALA A 296 16.75 17.62 -11.63
N ASN A 297 17.80 16.79 -11.70
CA ASN A 297 18.27 16.19 -12.97
C ASN A 297 17.28 15.16 -13.50
N GLN A 298 16.72 14.36 -12.60
CA GLN A 298 15.72 13.35 -12.94
C GLN A 298 14.45 13.97 -13.52
N LEU A 299 14.08 15.19 -13.11
CA LEU A 299 12.88 15.86 -13.58
C LEU A 299 13.03 16.55 -14.93
N GLU A 300 14.26 16.79 -15.41
CA GLU A 300 14.51 17.50 -16.66
C GLU A 300 13.87 16.81 -17.89
N PRO A 301 14.00 15.48 -18.09
CA PRO A 301 13.33 14.79 -19.19
C PRO A 301 11.81 14.97 -19.16
N LEU A 302 11.19 14.92 -17.97
CA LEU A 302 9.75 15.13 -17.82
C LEU A 302 9.33 16.56 -18.17
N VAL A 303 10.15 17.55 -17.81
CA VAL A 303 9.93 18.95 -18.21
C VAL A 303 9.96 19.07 -19.74
N LEU A 304 10.93 18.45 -20.40
CA LEU A 304 11.05 18.48 -21.87
C LEU A 304 9.84 17.82 -22.54
N SER A 305 9.43 16.63 -22.10
CA SER A 305 8.23 15.96 -22.64
C SER A 305 6.96 16.78 -22.42
N LEU A 306 6.80 17.42 -21.26
CA LEU A 306 5.65 18.30 -21.03
C LEU A 306 5.65 19.53 -21.94
N VAL A 307 6.80 20.11 -22.26
CA VAL A 307 6.91 21.20 -23.25
C VAL A 307 6.40 20.74 -24.61
N GLU A 308 6.79 19.53 -25.05
CA GLU A 308 6.40 18.98 -26.35
C GLU A 308 4.90 18.69 -26.41
N VAL A 309 4.35 17.96 -25.43
CA VAL A 309 2.93 17.59 -25.41
C VAL A 309 2.03 18.82 -25.29
N THR A 310 2.39 19.79 -24.43
CA THR A 310 1.59 21.03 -24.29
C THR A 310 1.74 21.99 -25.48
N ARG A 311 2.86 21.94 -26.22
CA ARG A 311 3.05 22.70 -27.47
C ARG A 311 2.02 22.28 -28.52
N GLU A 312 1.75 20.99 -28.61
CA GLU A 312 0.88 20.41 -29.66
C GLU A 312 -0.60 20.40 -29.28
N TYR A 313 -0.93 20.73 -28.02
CA TYR A 313 -2.29 20.71 -27.49
C TYR A 313 -3.31 21.46 -28.38
N LYS A 314 -3.00 22.70 -28.77
CA LYS A 314 -3.90 23.50 -29.63
C LYS A 314 -4.00 22.93 -31.05
N THR A 315 -2.87 22.51 -31.62
CA THR A 315 -2.82 21.99 -32.99
C THR A 315 -3.52 20.64 -33.14
N GLN A 316 -3.60 19.86 -32.06
CA GLN A 316 -4.30 18.58 -32.02
C GLN A 316 -5.75 18.68 -31.52
N GLY A 317 -6.31 19.90 -31.40
CA GLY A 317 -7.70 20.11 -30.98
C GLY A 317 -7.97 19.74 -29.52
N GLY A 318 -7.00 19.95 -28.63
CA GLY A 318 -7.10 19.66 -27.20
C GLY A 318 -6.79 18.21 -26.82
N LYS A 319 -6.18 17.44 -27.73
CA LYS A 319 -5.72 16.06 -27.50
C LYS A 319 -4.25 16.03 -27.01
N GLY A 320 -3.82 14.89 -26.47
CA GLY A 320 -2.47 14.66 -25.93
C GLY A 320 -2.43 14.54 -24.41
N ILE A 321 -2.84 15.58 -23.69
CA ILE A 321 -2.92 15.59 -22.21
C ILE A 321 -4.21 16.26 -21.73
N SER A 322 -4.93 15.63 -20.80
CA SER A 322 -6.11 16.25 -20.20
C SER A 322 -5.71 17.34 -19.18
N PRO A 323 -6.55 18.36 -18.97
CA PRO A 323 -6.33 19.36 -17.91
C PRO A 323 -6.12 18.73 -16.53
N GLU A 324 -6.85 17.66 -16.22
CA GLU A 324 -6.75 16.91 -14.97
C GLU A 324 -5.37 16.27 -14.83
N ALA A 325 -4.93 15.53 -15.86
CA ALA A 325 -3.62 14.90 -15.90
C ALA A 325 -2.47 15.91 -15.76
N LEU A 326 -2.56 17.03 -16.49
CA LEU A 326 -1.57 18.10 -16.39
C LEU A 326 -1.53 18.69 -14.97
N SER A 327 -2.69 18.93 -14.36
CA SER A 327 -2.75 19.49 -13.00
C SER A 327 -2.11 18.57 -11.95
N ILE A 328 -2.24 17.24 -12.09
CA ILE A 328 -1.60 16.26 -11.21
C ILE A 328 -0.07 16.39 -11.28
N LEU A 329 0.48 16.44 -12.50
CA LEU A 329 1.93 16.58 -12.70
C LEU A 329 2.47 17.91 -12.20
N LEU A 330 1.77 19.02 -12.48
CA LEU A 330 2.17 20.34 -11.99
C LEU A 330 2.12 20.42 -10.46
N ASN A 331 1.12 19.80 -9.81
CA ASN A 331 1.05 19.71 -8.35
C ASN A 331 2.17 18.86 -7.76
N ALA A 332 2.61 17.81 -8.45
CA ALA A 332 3.75 17.01 -8.00
C ALA A 332 5.06 17.80 -8.02
N PHE A 333 5.30 18.59 -9.07
CA PHE A 333 6.44 19.53 -9.12
C PHE A 333 6.38 20.57 -7.99
N ASP A 334 5.20 21.14 -7.76
CA ASP A 334 4.98 22.16 -6.74
C ASP A 334 5.21 21.59 -5.33
N ARG A 335 4.75 20.36 -5.08
CA ARG A 335 5.00 19.64 -3.82
C ARG A 335 6.48 19.32 -3.63
N ALA A 336 7.17 18.83 -4.67
CA ALA A 336 8.62 18.60 -4.62
C ALA A 336 9.41 19.88 -4.29
N ALA A 337 9.01 21.01 -4.85
CA ALA A 337 9.63 22.31 -4.58
C ALA A 337 9.38 22.77 -3.13
N ARG A 338 8.13 22.73 -2.65
CA ARG A 338 7.77 23.23 -1.32
C ARG A 338 8.25 22.34 -0.17
N GLU A 339 8.18 21.02 -0.33
CA GLU A 339 8.55 20.08 0.73
C GLU A 339 10.06 19.79 0.75
N ARG A 340 10.73 19.85 -0.41
CA ARG A 340 12.12 19.37 -0.55
C ARG A 340 13.07 20.36 -1.24
N GLY A 341 12.59 21.52 -1.68
CA GLY A 341 13.42 22.51 -2.39
C GLY A 341 13.87 22.07 -3.78
N VAL A 342 13.21 21.06 -4.38
CA VAL A 342 13.60 20.52 -5.69
C VAL A 342 13.00 21.38 -6.81
N ILE A 343 13.88 21.94 -7.63
CA ILE A 343 13.51 22.68 -8.85
C ILE A 343 14.11 21.91 -10.04
N PRO A 344 13.31 21.54 -11.06
CA PRO A 344 13.82 20.83 -12.24
C PRO A 344 14.84 21.66 -13.03
N ASN A 345 15.80 20.97 -13.64
CA ASN A 345 16.63 21.55 -14.70
C ASN A 345 15.86 21.58 -16.04
N GLY A 346 16.41 22.32 -17.01
CA GLY A 346 15.81 22.45 -18.35
C GLY A 346 14.93 23.69 -18.53
N ASN A 347 14.06 23.67 -19.54
CA ASN A 347 13.29 24.85 -19.97
C ASN A 347 11.97 25.04 -19.21
N ILE A 348 12.06 25.20 -17.89
CA ILE A 348 10.90 25.35 -16.99
C ILE A 348 10.02 26.57 -17.33
N GLY A 349 10.61 27.65 -17.87
CA GLY A 349 9.86 28.84 -18.31
C GLY A 349 8.97 28.56 -19.53
N ALA A 350 9.49 27.83 -20.53
CA ALA A 350 8.68 27.38 -21.66
C ALA A 350 7.59 26.42 -21.20
N MET A 351 7.91 25.48 -20.29
CA MET A 351 6.95 24.53 -19.75
C MET A 351 5.76 25.23 -19.08
N LEU A 352 6.02 26.24 -18.23
CA LEU A 352 4.96 27.03 -17.59
C LEU A 352 4.15 27.87 -18.59
N SER A 353 4.82 28.45 -19.59
CA SER A 353 4.16 29.25 -20.62
C SER A 353 3.24 28.42 -21.51
N ARG A 354 3.64 27.19 -21.84
CA ARG A 354 2.84 26.26 -22.66
C ARG A 354 1.72 25.62 -21.86
N SER A 355 1.99 25.22 -20.61
CA SER A 355 0.97 24.68 -19.70
C SER A 355 -0.16 25.67 -19.45
N ALA A 356 0.14 26.97 -19.39
CA ALA A 356 -0.85 28.05 -19.24
C ALA A 356 -1.91 28.11 -20.35
N VAL A 357 -1.61 27.52 -21.51
CA VAL A 357 -2.49 27.53 -22.67
C VAL A 357 -3.56 26.43 -22.56
N VAL A 358 -3.33 25.42 -21.72
CA VAL A 358 -4.28 24.34 -21.45
C VAL A 358 -5.40 24.88 -20.55
N PRO A 359 -6.68 24.80 -20.96
CA PRO A 359 -7.80 25.33 -20.20
C PRO A 359 -8.03 24.50 -18.92
N GLY A 360 -8.62 25.13 -17.91
CA GLY A 360 -9.02 24.46 -16.68
C GLY A 360 -8.53 25.18 -15.44
N LEU A 361 -9.44 25.40 -14.49
CA LEU A 361 -9.13 26.04 -13.21
C LEU A 361 -8.00 25.32 -12.45
N PRO A 362 -7.94 23.97 -12.38
CA PRO A 362 -6.83 23.28 -11.71
C PRO A 362 -5.46 23.61 -12.31
N VAL A 363 -5.35 23.67 -13.63
CA VAL A 363 -4.09 23.98 -14.33
C VAL A 363 -3.65 25.41 -14.03
N GLN A 364 -4.56 26.38 -14.12
CA GLN A 364 -4.27 27.79 -13.83
C GLN A 364 -3.73 27.97 -12.40
N LYS A 365 -4.38 27.31 -11.42
CA LYS A 365 -3.94 27.32 -10.02
C LYS A 365 -2.54 26.73 -9.86
N SER A 366 -2.25 25.59 -10.50
CA SER A 366 -0.93 24.95 -10.41
C SER A 366 0.18 25.78 -11.07
N VAL A 367 -0.09 26.41 -12.23
CA VAL A 367 0.88 27.27 -12.91
C VAL A 367 1.22 28.52 -12.07
N ALA A 368 0.21 29.16 -11.47
CA ALA A 368 0.43 30.31 -10.59
C ALA A 368 1.33 29.92 -9.40
N ARG A 369 1.03 28.82 -8.70
CA ARG A 369 1.83 28.31 -7.57
C ARG A 369 3.28 28.02 -7.93
N LEU A 370 3.51 27.35 -9.06
CA LEU A 370 4.85 26.96 -9.49
C LEU A 370 5.77 28.16 -9.70
N ILE A 371 5.25 29.30 -10.17
CA ILE A 371 6.04 30.53 -10.32
C ILE A 371 6.60 30.98 -8.96
N GLY A 372 5.79 30.93 -7.91
CA GLY A 372 6.20 31.24 -6.53
C GLY A 372 7.14 30.18 -5.96
N SER A 373 6.75 28.90 -6.02
CA SER A 373 7.51 27.77 -5.47
C SER A 373 8.90 27.61 -6.08
N TRP A 374 9.09 28.00 -7.35
CA TRP A 374 10.39 27.99 -8.04
C TRP A 374 11.11 29.35 -8.04
N LYS A 375 10.54 30.37 -7.38
CA LYS A 375 11.11 31.73 -7.30
C LYS A 375 11.43 32.35 -8.67
N LEU A 376 10.52 32.21 -9.63
CA LEU A 376 10.71 32.69 -11.00
C LEU A 376 10.39 34.19 -11.12
N THR A 377 11.30 35.04 -10.64
CA THR A 377 11.13 36.51 -10.62
C THR A 377 10.80 37.12 -11.99
N ARG A 378 11.31 36.53 -13.08
CA ARG A 378 11.02 36.97 -14.46
C ARG A 378 9.54 36.84 -14.83
N GLU A 379 8.80 35.94 -14.19
CA GLU A 379 7.37 35.71 -14.40
C GLU A 379 6.48 36.59 -13.50
N GLY A 380 7.03 37.44 -12.63
CA GLY A 380 6.24 38.29 -11.73
C GLY A 380 5.22 39.18 -12.46
N LYS A 381 5.59 39.74 -13.62
CA LYS A 381 4.65 40.53 -14.45
C LYS A 381 3.47 39.72 -14.96
N ARG A 382 3.62 38.41 -15.13
CA ARG A 382 2.54 37.52 -15.53
C ARG A 382 1.51 37.38 -14.40
N LEU A 383 1.97 37.11 -13.18
CA LEU A 383 1.10 37.05 -12.00
C LEU A 383 0.33 38.36 -11.77
N GLN A 384 0.98 39.50 -11.98
CA GLN A 384 0.32 40.81 -11.92
C GLN A 384 -0.80 40.95 -12.96
N ARG A 385 -0.62 40.42 -14.18
CA ARG A 385 -1.69 40.41 -15.19
C ARG A 385 -2.86 39.51 -14.78
N GLU A 386 -2.58 38.32 -14.24
CA GLU A 386 -3.62 37.39 -13.76
C GLU A 386 -4.43 38.01 -12.61
N ILE A 387 -3.80 38.73 -11.68
CA ILE A 387 -4.47 39.46 -10.60
C ILE A 387 -5.43 40.53 -11.14
N ASN A 388 -5.03 41.25 -12.20
CA ASN A 388 -5.80 42.38 -12.74
C ASN A 388 -6.85 41.98 -13.79
N ALA A 389 -6.76 40.78 -14.36
CA ALA A 389 -7.67 40.32 -15.40
C ALA A 389 -9.09 40.13 -14.85
N ALA A 390 -10.10 40.68 -15.54
CA ALA A 390 -11.48 40.71 -15.06
C ALA A 390 -12.12 39.31 -15.01
N ASP A 391 -11.75 38.45 -15.96
CA ASP A 391 -12.25 37.10 -16.20
C ASP A 391 -11.50 36.01 -15.41
N THR A 392 -10.43 36.36 -14.69
CA THR A 392 -9.68 35.40 -13.87
C THR A 392 -10.40 35.13 -12.55
N ASP A 393 -10.56 33.84 -12.24
CA ASP A 393 -11.17 33.33 -11.01
C ASP A 393 -10.45 33.86 -9.76
N PHE A 394 -11.21 34.12 -8.69
CA PHE A 394 -10.66 34.72 -7.48
C PHE A 394 -9.60 33.82 -6.81
N GLU A 395 -9.77 32.50 -6.83
CA GLU A 395 -8.79 31.58 -6.27
C GLU A 395 -7.45 31.63 -7.02
N VAL A 396 -7.49 31.82 -8.34
CA VAL A 396 -6.28 32.01 -9.16
C VAL A 396 -5.61 33.33 -8.83
N LYS A 397 -6.39 34.41 -8.67
CA LYS A 397 -5.87 35.73 -8.26
C LYS A 397 -5.19 35.67 -6.89
N GLN A 398 -5.80 34.96 -5.94
CA GLN A 398 -5.24 34.77 -4.61
C GLN A 398 -3.89 34.03 -4.69
N LEU A 399 -3.85 32.90 -5.39
CA LEU A 399 -2.60 32.13 -5.57
C LEU A 399 -1.53 32.92 -6.30
N ALA A 400 -1.91 33.74 -7.29
CA ALA A 400 -0.98 34.63 -7.98
C ALA A 400 -0.40 35.70 -7.04
N ALA A 401 -1.22 36.25 -6.13
CA ALA A 401 -0.75 37.20 -5.13
C ALA A 401 0.18 36.55 -4.09
N GLU A 402 -0.19 35.39 -3.54
CA GLU A 402 0.66 34.58 -2.65
C GLU A 402 2.00 34.25 -3.33
N SER A 403 1.96 33.84 -4.60
CA SER A 403 3.14 33.51 -5.38
C SER A 403 4.04 34.72 -5.63
N LEU A 404 3.49 35.92 -5.85
CA LEU A 404 4.26 37.18 -5.89
C LEU A 404 4.97 37.45 -4.56
N GLY A 405 4.34 37.13 -3.43
CA GLY A 405 4.96 37.22 -2.10
C GLY A 405 6.17 36.30 -1.97
N MET A 406 6.00 35.05 -2.40
CA MET A 406 7.05 34.02 -2.38
C MET A 406 8.26 34.36 -3.27
N LEU A 407 8.08 35.14 -4.34
CA LEU A 407 9.20 35.63 -5.16
C LEU A 407 10.18 36.47 -4.34
N GLY A 408 9.66 37.26 -3.40
CA GLY A 408 10.45 38.08 -2.48
C GLY A 408 11.26 39.21 -3.13
N ASP A 409 11.05 39.49 -4.42
CA ASP A 409 11.73 40.59 -5.12
C ASP A 409 11.04 41.95 -4.85
N ALA A 410 11.83 43.03 -4.95
CA ALA A 410 11.37 44.37 -4.59
C ALA A 410 10.18 44.86 -5.45
N ASP A 411 10.13 44.48 -6.73
CA ASP A 411 9.07 44.91 -7.63
C ASP A 411 7.74 44.23 -7.27
N SER A 412 7.78 42.93 -6.99
CA SER A 412 6.62 42.15 -6.52
C SER A 412 6.08 42.67 -5.19
N LEU A 413 6.96 42.93 -4.21
CA LEU A 413 6.56 43.48 -2.91
C LEU A 413 5.97 44.89 -3.01
N LYS A 414 6.54 45.74 -3.87
CA LYS A 414 6.01 47.09 -4.14
C LYS A 414 4.61 47.01 -4.74
N TYR A 415 4.40 46.11 -5.69
CA TYR A 415 3.09 45.89 -6.29
C TYR A 415 2.07 45.41 -5.26
N LEU A 416 2.39 44.41 -4.44
CA LEU A 416 1.50 43.90 -3.40
C LEU A 416 1.11 44.96 -2.36
N LYS A 417 2.06 45.81 -1.93
CA LYS A 417 1.77 46.96 -1.07
C LYS A 417 0.78 47.93 -1.70
N SER A 418 0.91 48.20 -3.00
CA SER A 418 -0.02 49.08 -3.73
C SER A 418 -1.44 48.53 -3.81
N LEU A 419 -1.61 47.19 -3.78
CA LEU A 419 -2.92 46.56 -3.71
C LEU A 419 -3.56 46.68 -2.32
N ALA A 420 -2.75 46.68 -1.26
CA ALA A 420 -3.19 46.71 0.13
C ALA A 420 -3.59 48.12 0.64
N GLU A 421 -3.38 49.17 -0.16
CA GLU A 421 -3.71 50.55 0.20
C GLU A 421 -5.21 50.73 0.50
N SER A 422 -5.52 51.57 1.49
CA SER A 422 -6.90 51.78 2.00
C SER A 422 -7.89 52.26 0.93
N GLN A 423 -7.39 52.95 -0.10
CA GLN A 423 -8.18 53.51 -1.20
C GLN A 423 -8.57 52.46 -2.26
N LYS A 424 -8.01 51.25 -2.20
CA LYS A 424 -8.31 50.17 -3.15
C LYS A 424 -9.60 49.43 -2.77
N PRO A 425 -10.34 48.86 -3.74
CA PRO A 425 -11.48 47.99 -3.47
C PRO A 425 -11.10 46.83 -2.53
N MET A 426 -12.03 46.40 -1.69
CA MET A 426 -11.81 45.34 -0.69
C MET A 426 -11.16 44.07 -1.28
N ASN A 427 -11.63 43.62 -2.44
CA ASN A 427 -11.09 42.43 -3.10
C ASN A 427 -9.63 42.60 -3.52
N GLN A 428 -9.20 43.79 -3.97
CA GLN A 428 -7.80 44.05 -4.30
C GLN A 428 -6.94 44.13 -3.03
N ARG A 429 -7.46 44.75 -1.97
CA ARG A 429 -6.78 44.82 -0.67
C ARG A 429 -6.52 43.44 -0.09
N LEU A 430 -7.53 42.56 -0.17
CA LEU A 430 -7.43 41.18 0.30
C LEU A 430 -6.32 40.40 -0.44
N LEU A 431 -6.22 40.54 -1.76
CA LEU A 431 -5.14 39.96 -2.56
C LEU A 431 -3.76 40.51 -2.14
N GLY A 432 -3.64 41.82 -1.94
CA GLY A 432 -2.40 42.43 -1.43
C GLY A 432 -1.98 41.87 -0.07
N ILE A 433 -2.93 41.65 0.84
CA ILE A 433 -2.69 41.06 2.16
C ILE A 433 -2.25 39.59 2.03
N TYR A 434 -2.93 38.77 1.22
CA TYR A 434 -2.54 37.38 1.00
C TYR A 434 -1.12 37.27 0.47
N GLY A 435 -0.76 38.11 -0.52
CA GLY A 435 0.60 38.13 -1.05
C GLY A 435 1.65 38.56 -0.03
N LEU A 436 1.38 39.61 0.74
CA LEU A 436 2.31 40.08 1.76
C LEU A 436 2.47 39.10 2.92
N ALA A 437 1.45 38.31 3.24
CA ALA A 437 1.52 37.27 4.27
C ALA A 437 2.31 36.02 3.82
N ALA A 438 2.48 35.83 2.52
CA ALA A 438 3.24 34.72 1.93
C ALA A 438 4.74 35.05 1.72
N HIS A 439 5.12 36.32 1.88
CA HIS A 439 6.52 36.76 1.95
C HIS A 439 7.09 36.51 3.35
#